data_AF-A0AA42DKW8-F1
#
_entry.id   AF-A0AA42DKW8-F1
#
_cell.length_a   1.000
_cell.length_b   1.000
_cell.length_c   1.000
_cell.angle_alpha   90.00
_cell.angle_beta   90.00
_cell.angle_gamma   90.00
#
_symmetry.space_group_name_H-M   'P 1'
#
loop_
_entity.id
_entity.type
_entity.pdbx_description
1 polymer ?
#
loop_
_entity_poly.entity_id
_entity_poly.type
_entity_poly.pdbx_seq_one_letter_code
_entity_poly.pdbx_strand_id
1 'polypeptide(L)'
;MKKNKFSLLSKFVFLITIIYITIFINYHFYTPDIGSLDIIIGADTDNVETVQLTISPTKDLKHYYILLYEDGLQDNWLYFISNTYNKEAQHILDEILPQHTSKYVFVEGSPNKDAYTFTMKSKYPINHLTDQNHTFHAYLIVPYRIYPFPKFYYAKHQVFFINFSI
;
A
#
# COMPACT_ATOMS: atom_id res chain seq x y z
N MET A 1 23.78 27.32 49.30
CA MET A 1 22.78 26.35 48.76
C MET A 1 23.33 25.68 47.51
N LYS A 2 23.72 24.39 47.58
CA LYS A 2 24.11 23.62 46.38
C LYS A 2 22.85 23.37 45.55
N LYS A 3 22.71 24.04 44.39
CA LYS A 3 21.64 23.72 43.42
C LYS A 3 21.76 22.24 43.08
N ASN A 4 20.72 21.48 43.40
CA ASN A 4 20.72 20.03 43.29
C ASN A 4 20.74 19.64 41.80
N LYS A 5 21.94 19.41 41.23
CA LYS A 5 22.15 19.13 39.81
C LYS A 5 21.31 17.92 39.34
N PHE A 6 21.03 16.97 40.23
CA PHE A 6 20.13 15.84 39.98
C PHE A 6 18.68 16.24 39.68
N SER A 7 18.19 17.35 40.27
CA SER A 7 16.85 17.88 39.97
C SER A 7 16.77 18.56 38.61
N LEU A 8 17.89 19.08 38.10
CA LEU A 8 17.97 19.73 36.80
C LEU A 8 18.05 18.69 35.68
N LEU A 9 18.85 17.63 35.90
CA LEU A 9 18.94 16.49 34.97
C LEU A 9 17.61 15.76 34.83
N SER A 10 16.91 15.48 35.94
CA SER A 10 15.60 14.82 35.91
C SER A 10 14.53 15.66 35.21
N LYS A 11 14.50 16.98 35.46
CA LYS A 11 13.61 17.91 34.74
C LYS A 11 13.92 17.95 33.24
N PHE A 12 15.20 17.91 32.88
CA PHE A 12 15.63 17.91 31.48
C PHE A 12 15.24 16.61 30.77
N VAL A 13 15.45 15.45 31.40
CA VAL A 13 15.01 14.15 30.87
C VAL A 13 13.50 14.13 30.72
N PHE A 14 12.75 14.57 31.73
CA PHE A 14 11.29 14.64 31.69
C PHE A 14 10.79 15.54 30.54
N LEU A 15 11.42 16.69 30.33
CA LEU A 15 11.10 17.58 29.21
C LEU A 15 11.36 16.93 27.86
N ILE A 16 12.51 16.26 27.68
CA ILE A 16 12.83 15.51 26.46
C ILE A 16 11.79 14.41 26.24
N THR A 17 11.39 13.69 27.28
CA THR A 17 10.37 12.64 27.18
C THR A 17 9.02 13.21 26.74
N ILE A 18 8.59 14.35 27.28
CA ILE A 18 7.34 15.01 26.84
C ILE A 18 7.44 15.42 25.38
N ILE A 19 8.53 16.06 24.97
CA ILE A 19 8.74 16.47 23.57
C ILE A 19 8.71 15.23 22.67
N TYR A 20 9.40 14.17 23.05
CA TYR A 20 9.43 12.90 22.33
C TYR A 20 8.04 12.29 22.18
N ILE A 21 7.27 12.18 23.26
CA ILE A 21 5.89 11.65 23.23
C ILE A 21 4.99 12.54 22.38
N THR A 22 5.14 13.86 22.48
CA THR A 22 4.32 14.80 21.71
C THR A 22 4.59 14.67 20.22
N ILE A 23 5.87 14.56 19.82
CA ILE A 23 6.26 14.27 18.43
C ILE A 23 5.68 12.91 18.03
N PHE A 24 5.87 11.87 18.82
CA PHE A 24 5.36 10.53 18.52
C PHE A 24 3.85 10.51 18.29
N ILE A 25 3.06 11.08 19.21
CA ILE A 25 1.60 11.13 19.11
C ILE A 25 1.19 11.94 17.90
N ASN A 26 1.75 13.14 17.72
CA ASN A 26 1.40 13.97 16.57
C ASN A 26 1.67 13.21 15.29
N TYR A 27 2.82 12.58 15.11
CA TYR A 27 3.08 11.86 13.85
C TYR A 27 2.33 10.54 13.73
N HIS A 28 2.20 9.74 14.78
CA HIS A 28 1.51 8.47 14.70
C HIS A 28 0.01 8.63 14.39
N PHE A 29 -0.61 9.71 14.89
CA PHE A 29 -2.02 10.01 14.63
C PHE A 29 -2.25 11.01 13.50
N TYR A 30 -1.24 11.82 13.14
CA TYR A 30 -1.31 12.66 11.95
C TYR A 30 -1.08 11.77 10.74
N THR A 31 -2.16 11.46 10.04
CA THR A 31 -2.09 10.78 8.75
C THR A 31 -1.67 11.82 7.71
N PRO A 32 -0.41 11.84 7.24
CA PRO A 32 -0.06 12.71 6.14
C PRO A 32 -0.96 12.35 4.96
N ASP A 33 -1.41 13.36 4.22
CA ASP A 33 -2.18 13.12 3.01
C ASP A 33 -1.24 12.54 1.92
N ILE A 34 -1.13 11.21 1.92
CA ILE A 34 -0.35 10.42 0.96
C ILE A 34 -1.03 10.32 -0.42
N GLY A 35 -2.23 10.89 -0.59
CA GLY A 35 -3.03 10.75 -1.79
C GLY A 35 -3.77 9.41 -1.86
N SER A 36 -4.07 8.98 -3.08
CA SER A 36 -4.70 7.72 -3.43
C SER A 36 -4.04 7.12 -4.66
N LEU A 37 -4.56 5.99 -5.11
CA LEU A 37 -4.26 5.41 -6.41
C LEU A 37 -5.30 5.86 -7.43
N ASP A 38 -4.82 6.32 -8.58
CA ASP A 38 -5.60 6.34 -9.82
C ASP A 38 -5.52 4.94 -10.43
N ILE A 39 -6.69 4.41 -10.82
CA ILE A 39 -6.85 3.03 -11.28
C ILE A 39 -7.62 3.07 -12.59
N ILE A 40 -6.90 2.81 -13.69
CA ILE A 40 -7.44 2.82 -15.03
C ILE A 40 -7.51 1.37 -15.53
N ILE A 41 -8.72 0.95 -15.91
CA ILE A 41 -9.00 -0.38 -16.43
C ILE A 41 -9.36 -0.23 -17.91
N GLY A 42 -8.57 -0.84 -18.78
CA GLY A 42 -8.75 -0.78 -20.22
C GLY A 42 -8.78 -2.17 -20.85
N ALA A 43 -9.41 -2.28 -22.02
CA ALA A 43 -9.29 -3.47 -22.85
C ALA A 43 -7.84 -3.62 -23.33
N ASP A 44 -7.35 -4.85 -23.36
CA ASP A 44 -6.06 -5.16 -23.94
C ASP A 44 -6.20 -5.26 -25.47
N THR A 45 -5.59 -4.33 -26.21
CA THR A 45 -5.70 -4.28 -27.68
C THR A 45 -5.05 -5.46 -28.38
N ASP A 46 -4.11 -6.12 -27.70
CA ASP A 46 -3.33 -7.22 -28.26
C ASP A 46 -3.98 -8.58 -27.98
N ASN A 47 -4.85 -8.67 -26.97
CA ASN A 47 -5.50 -9.92 -26.57
C ASN A 47 -6.88 -9.67 -25.94
N VAL A 48 -7.93 -10.09 -26.66
CA VAL A 48 -9.33 -9.92 -26.27
C VAL A 48 -9.75 -10.68 -25.01
N GLU A 49 -8.89 -11.59 -24.50
CA GLU A 49 -9.13 -12.33 -23.26
C GLU A 49 -8.48 -11.68 -22.03
N THR A 50 -7.74 -10.59 -22.23
CA THR A 50 -7.01 -9.90 -21.16
C THR A 50 -7.43 -8.44 -21.02
N VAL A 51 -7.08 -7.90 -19.86
CA VAL A 51 -7.43 -6.55 -19.42
C VAL A 51 -6.17 -5.87 -18.95
N GLN A 52 -5.97 -4.63 -19.36
CA GLN A 52 -4.89 -3.81 -18.85
C GLN A 52 -5.35 -3.00 -17.64
N LEU A 53 -4.66 -3.19 -16.52
CA LEU A 53 -4.82 -2.43 -15.29
C LEU A 53 -3.63 -1.51 -15.13
N THR A 54 -3.83 -0.21 -15.27
CA THR A 54 -2.79 0.80 -14.99
C THR A 54 -3.08 1.47 -13.67
N ILE A 55 -2.08 1.48 -12.79
CA ILE A 55 -2.18 2.06 -11.45
C ILE A 55 -1.05 3.04 -11.22
N SER A 56 -1.40 4.21 -10.69
CA SER A 56 -0.47 5.28 -10.37
C SER A 56 -0.88 5.99 -9.07
N PRO A 57 0.06 6.44 -8.23
CA PRO A 57 -0.29 7.36 -7.15
C PRO A 57 -0.78 8.71 -7.71
N THR A 58 -1.77 9.31 -7.05
CA THR A 58 -2.26 10.65 -7.41
C THR A 58 -1.33 11.79 -6.93
N LYS A 59 -0.24 11.45 -6.26
CA LYS A 59 0.74 12.38 -5.70
C LYS A 59 2.15 11.91 -5.99
N ASP A 60 3.07 12.87 -6.10
CA ASP A 60 4.50 12.58 -6.22
C ASP A 60 5.05 12.07 -4.89
N LEU A 61 5.40 10.78 -4.87
CA LEU A 61 5.88 10.09 -3.68
C LEU A 61 7.34 9.67 -3.84
N LYS A 62 8.15 9.97 -2.82
CA LYS A 62 9.59 9.63 -2.79
C LYS A 62 9.87 8.13 -2.81
N HIS A 63 9.05 7.38 -2.10
CA HIS A 63 9.16 5.95 -1.94
C HIS A 63 7.79 5.44 -1.56
N TYR A 64 7.30 4.39 -2.19
CA TYR A 64 6.00 3.81 -1.88
C TYR A 64 5.96 2.35 -2.30
N TYR A 65 4.91 1.65 -1.91
CA TYR A 65 4.58 0.32 -2.38
C TYR A 65 3.11 0.30 -2.82
N ILE A 66 2.83 -0.51 -3.83
CA ILE A 66 1.45 -0.81 -4.24
C ILE A 66 1.23 -2.29 -4.00
N LEU A 67 0.20 -2.61 -3.21
CA LEU A 67 -0.31 -3.97 -3.04
C LEU A 67 -1.66 -4.09 -3.74
N LEU A 68 -1.83 -5.13 -4.55
CA LEU A 68 -3.09 -5.47 -5.21
C LEU A 68 -3.40 -6.93 -4.94
N TYR A 69 -4.64 -7.22 -4.59
CA TYR A 69 -5.15 -8.59 -4.53
C TYR A 69 -6.65 -8.61 -4.80
N GLU A 70 -7.17 -9.80 -5.09
CA GLU A 70 -8.60 -10.05 -5.20
C GLU A 70 -9.10 -10.79 -3.96
N ASP A 71 -10.27 -10.39 -3.46
CA ASP A 71 -10.97 -11.03 -2.33
C ASP A 71 -11.67 -12.34 -2.77
N GLY A 72 -10.90 -13.25 -3.38
CA GLY A 72 -11.38 -14.47 -4.00
C GLY A 72 -10.59 -15.70 -3.53
N LEU A 73 -11.28 -16.64 -2.87
CA LEU A 73 -10.68 -17.87 -2.31
C LEU A 73 -10.27 -18.90 -3.36
N GLN A 74 -10.95 -18.97 -4.51
CA GLN A 74 -10.80 -20.07 -5.48
C GLN A 74 -10.66 -19.62 -6.95
N ASP A 75 -11.10 -18.40 -7.31
CA ASP A 75 -11.16 -17.93 -8.70
C ASP A 75 -10.47 -16.57 -8.88
N ASN A 76 -9.19 -16.50 -8.54
CA ASN A 76 -8.41 -15.26 -8.58
C ASN A 76 -7.94 -14.91 -10.02
N TRP A 77 -8.38 -13.75 -10.52
CA TRP A 77 -8.13 -13.13 -11.83
C TRP A 77 -6.70 -12.59 -11.98
N LEU A 78 -5.96 -12.43 -10.89
CA LEU A 78 -4.55 -12.11 -10.97
C LEU A 78 -3.83 -13.37 -11.48
N TYR A 79 -3.26 -13.28 -12.68
CA TYR A 79 -2.46 -14.38 -13.24
C TYR A 79 -1.01 -14.35 -12.73
N PHE A 80 -0.63 -13.30 -12.00
CA PHE A 80 0.71 -13.13 -11.48
C PHE A 80 0.81 -13.62 -10.04
N ILE A 81 1.86 -14.39 -9.77
CA ILE A 81 2.41 -14.52 -8.43
C ILE A 81 3.51 -13.47 -8.36
N SER A 82 3.26 -12.30 -7.75
CA SER A 82 4.39 -11.42 -7.45
C SER A 82 5.10 -12.01 -6.23
N ASN A 83 6.30 -12.53 -6.44
CA ASN A 83 7.18 -12.79 -5.32
C ASN A 83 7.68 -11.44 -4.81
N THR A 84 7.56 -11.21 -3.50
CA THR A 84 8.27 -10.12 -2.83
C THR A 84 9.76 -10.39 -2.94
N TYR A 85 10.41 -9.79 -3.94
CA TYR A 85 11.86 -9.96 -4.11
C TYR A 85 12.67 -9.31 -2.97
N ASN A 86 12.03 -8.43 -2.18
CA ASN A 86 12.66 -7.70 -1.08
C ASN A 86 12.20 -8.25 0.28
N LYS A 87 13.10 -8.96 0.99
CA LYS A 87 12.87 -9.43 2.37
C LYS A 87 12.52 -8.31 3.34
N GLU A 88 13.01 -7.09 3.10
CA GLU A 88 12.71 -5.92 3.92
C GLU A 88 11.29 -5.37 3.73
N ALA A 89 10.53 -5.91 2.78
CA ALA A 89 9.13 -5.54 2.57
C ALA A 89 8.17 -6.70 2.89
N GLN A 90 8.70 -7.89 3.23
CA GLN A 90 7.89 -9.06 3.55
C GLN A 90 6.99 -8.81 4.76
N HIS A 91 7.49 -8.11 5.78
CA HIS A 91 6.71 -7.78 6.98
C HIS A 91 5.47 -6.92 6.67
N ILE A 92 5.49 -6.14 5.58
CA ILE A 92 4.34 -5.34 5.13
C ILE A 92 3.22 -6.27 4.67
N LEU A 93 3.58 -7.32 3.92
CA LEU A 93 2.62 -8.32 3.47
C LEU A 93 2.09 -9.15 4.64
N ASP A 94 2.96 -9.56 5.56
CA ASP A 94 2.57 -10.38 6.71
C ASP A 94 1.52 -9.66 7.60
N GLU A 95 1.51 -8.32 7.63
CA GLU A 95 0.53 -7.53 8.39
C GLU A 95 -0.75 -7.19 7.60
N ILE A 96 -0.66 -6.95 6.28
CA ILE A 96 -1.77 -6.38 5.49
C ILE A 96 -2.48 -7.42 4.62
N LEU A 97 -1.75 -8.44 4.14
CA LEU A 97 -2.29 -9.44 3.22
C LEU A 97 -3.16 -10.45 3.99
N PRO A 98 -4.43 -10.66 3.61
CA PRO A 98 -5.25 -11.69 4.23
C PRO A 98 -4.62 -13.08 4.04
N GLN A 99 -4.62 -13.90 5.09
CA GLN A 99 -3.96 -15.23 5.08
C GLN A 99 -4.45 -16.18 3.97
N HIS A 100 -5.67 -15.98 3.49
CA HIS A 100 -6.26 -16.80 2.44
C HIS A 100 -5.90 -16.32 1.03
N THR A 101 -5.25 -15.17 0.89
CA THR A 101 -4.86 -14.59 -0.39
C THR A 101 -3.59 -15.26 -0.90
N SER A 102 -3.71 -16.04 -1.96
CA SER A 102 -2.58 -16.77 -2.56
C SER A 102 -1.91 -16.04 -3.74
N LYS A 103 -2.62 -15.09 -4.35
CA LYS A 103 -2.11 -14.30 -5.48
C LYS A 103 -2.28 -12.82 -5.21
N TYR A 104 -1.20 -12.09 -5.36
CA TYR A 104 -1.14 -10.66 -5.16
C TYR A 104 -0.05 -10.06 -6.04
N VAL A 105 -0.14 -8.75 -6.23
CA VAL A 105 0.88 -7.92 -6.84
C VAL A 105 1.40 -6.97 -5.78
N PHE A 106 2.70 -7.04 -5.49
CA PHE A 106 3.39 -6.15 -4.59
C PHE A 106 4.58 -5.53 -5.29
N VAL A 107 4.50 -4.24 -5.57
CA VAL A 107 5.53 -3.51 -6.31
C VAL A 107 6.05 -2.33 -5.51
N GLU A 108 7.35 -2.08 -5.67
CA GLU A 108 8.02 -0.92 -5.10
C GLU A 108 8.00 0.24 -6.09
N GLY A 109 7.62 1.40 -5.57
CA GLY A 109 7.44 2.70 -6.20
C GLY A 109 8.61 3.65 -5.99
N SER A 110 8.87 4.50 -6.98
CA SER A 110 9.87 5.58 -6.87
C SER A 110 9.42 6.82 -7.66
N PRO A 111 10.04 7.99 -7.48
CA PRO A 111 9.67 9.24 -8.18
C PRO A 111 9.91 9.21 -9.69
N ASN A 112 10.61 8.18 -10.17
CA ASN A 112 10.94 8.02 -11.58
C ASN A 112 10.04 6.99 -12.26
N LYS A 113 9.07 6.43 -11.52
CA LYS A 113 8.16 5.40 -12.00
C LYS A 113 6.82 5.59 -11.32
N ASP A 114 5.94 6.32 -12.00
CA ASP A 114 4.69 6.80 -11.41
C ASP A 114 3.49 5.96 -11.83
N ALA A 115 3.66 5.05 -12.80
CA ALA A 115 2.60 4.18 -13.30
C ALA A 115 3.08 2.74 -13.47
N TYR A 116 2.19 1.81 -13.16
CA TYR A 116 2.40 0.37 -13.27
C TYR A 116 1.24 -0.24 -14.04
N THR A 117 1.53 -0.85 -15.18
CA THR A 117 0.54 -1.55 -15.99
C THR A 117 0.68 -3.06 -15.79
N PHE A 118 -0.44 -3.72 -15.54
CA PHE A 118 -0.55 -5.15 -15.31
C PHE A 118 -1.59 -5.73 -16.27
N THR A 119 -1.28 -6.89 -16.85
CA THR A 119 -2.23 -7.61 -17.72
C THR A 119 -2.96 -8.67 -16.92
N MET A 120 -4.25 -8.47 -16.65
CA MET A 120 -5.08 -9.45 -15.95
C MET A 120 -5.74 -10.38 -16.97
N LYS A 121 -5.79 -11.67 -16.65
CA LYS A 121 -6.48 -12.68 -17.46
C LYS A 121 -7.52 -13.37 -16.59
N SER A 122 -8.78 -13.29 -17.01
CA SER A 122 -9.82 -14.06 -16.35
C SER A 122 -9.69 -15.55 -16.67
N LYS A 123 -10.10 -16.39 -15.72
CA LYS A 123 -10.28 -17.83 -15.93
C LYS A 123 -11.43 -18.13 -16.90
N TYR A 124 -12.39 -17.20 -17.04
CA TYR A 124 -13.56 -17.32 -17.89
C TYR A 124 -13.55 -16.24 -18.99
N PRO A 125 -14.27 -16.44 -20.11
CA PRO A 125 -14.40 -15.43 -21.15
C PRO A 125 -14.96 -14.11 -20.61
N ILE A 126 -14.47 -12.97 -21.11
CA ILE A 126 -14.78 -11.63 -20.55
C ILE A 126 -16.28 -11.32 -20.52
N ASN A 127 -17.05 -11.81 -21.49
CA ASN A 127 -18.49 -11.66 -21.57
C ASN A 127 -19.29 -12.43 -20.49
N HIS A 128 -18.68 -13.40 -19.80
CA HIS A 128 -19.29 -14.06 -18.63
C HIS A 128 -19.03 -13.31 -17.31
N LEU A 129 -18.25 -12.22 -17.35
CA LEU A 129 -17.77 -11.52 -16.16
C LEU A 129 -18.62 -10.30 -15.76
N THR A 130 -19.44 -9.78 -16.69
CA THR A 130 -20.38 -8.67 -16.41
C THR A 130 -21.40 -9.00 -15.32
N ASP A 131 -21.60 -10.28 -14.99
CA ASP A 131 -22.60 -10.74 -14.03
C ASP A 131 -22.01 -11.18 -12.68
N GLN A 132 -20.68 -11.13 -12.48
CA GLN A 132 -20.03 -11.54 -11.22
C GLN A 132 -19.27 -10.39 -10.56
N ASN A 133 -19.60 -10.08 -9.31
CA ASN A 133 -18.97 -9.02 -8.52
C ASN A 133 -17.59 -9.46 -8.00
N HIS A 134 -16.56 -9.34 -8.83
CA HIS A 134 -15.17 -9.54 -8.40
C HIS A 134 -14.65 -8.29 -7.70
N THR A 135 -14.21 -8.46 -6.45
CA THR A 135 -13.79 -7.37 -5.58
C THR A 135 -12.27 -7.34 -5.49
N PHE A 136 -11.67 -6.24 -5.96
CA PHE A 136 -10.23 -6.04 -5.91
C PHE A 136 -9.87 -5.02 -4.85
N HIS A 137 -8.77 -5.28 -4.15
CA HIS A 137 -8.22 -4.45 -3.10
C HIS A 137 -6.90 -3.87 -3.59
N ALA A 138 -6.77 -2.55 -3.50
CA ALA A 138 -5.55 -1.83 -3.78
C ALA A 138 -5.10 -1.07 -2.53
N TYR A 139 -3.82 -1.17 -2.19
CA TYR A 139 -3.21 -0.39 -1.12
C TYR A 139 -2.06 0.43 -1.67
N LEU A 140 -2.10 1.74 -1.40
CA LEU A 140 -0.92 2.61 -1.48
C LEU A 140 -0.27 2.67 -0.10
N ILE A 141 0.97 2.23 -0.02
CA ILE A 141 1.70 2.09 1.24
C ILE A 141 2.93 2.99 1.18
N VAL A 142 3.01 3.98 2.06
CA VAL A 142 4.10 4.96 2.09
C VAL A 142 4.90 4.80 3.38
N PRO A 143 6.20 4.42 3.28
CA PRO A 143 7.06 4.38 4.45
C PRO A 143 7.36 5.77 4.97
N TYR A 144 7.35 5.91 6.28
CA TYR A 144 7.70 7.13 6.97
C TYR A 144 8.70 6.85 8.09
N ARG A 145 9.78 7.63 8.16
CA ARG A 145 10.83 7.45 9.16
C ARG A 145 11.17 8.80 9.78
N ILE A 146 10.98 8.91 11.09
CA ILE A 146 11.41 10.06 11.87
C ILE A 146 12.44 9.55 12.86
N TYR A 147 13.65 10.07 12.81
CA TYR A 147 14.63 9.73 13.83
C TYR A 147 14.18 10.28 15.20
N PRO A 148 14.26 9.50 16.29
CA PRO A 148 14.87 8.16 16.42
C PRO A 148 13.85 7.01 16.41
N PHE A 149 12.62 7.24 15.95
CA PHE A 149 11.58 6.23 15.92
C PHE A 149 11.80 5.15 14.85
N PRO A 150 11.18 3.96 15.03
CA PRO A 150 11.08 2.97 13.97
C PRO A 150 10.45 3.52 12.70
N LYS A 151 10.61 2.79 11.60
CA LYS A 151 9.90 3.07 10.35
C LYS A 151 8.44 2.70 10.52
N PHE A 152 7.53 3.61 10.19
CA PHE A 152 6.09 3.37 10.15
C PHE A 152 5.61 3.36 8.70
N TYR A 153 4.40 2.86 8.49
CA TYR A 153 3.79 2.78 7.17
C TYR A 153 2.39 3.38 7.22
N TYR A 154 2.14 4.36 6.37
CA TYR A 154 0.77 4.82 6.12
C TYR A 154 0.22 4.06 4.94
N ALA A 155 -0.98 3.50 5.10
CA ALA A 155 -1.64 2.75 4.04
C ALA A 155 -2.98 3.41 3.70
N LYS A 156 -3.22 3.62 2.40
CA LYS A 156 -4.53 4.00 1.87
C LYS A 156 -5.12 2.80 1.15
N HIS A 157 -6.26 2.31 1.63
CA HIS A 157 -6.99 1.20 1.01
C HIS A 157 -8.05 1.74 0.05
N GLN A 158 -8.15 1.12 -1.13
CA GLN A 158 -9.20 1.31 -2.11
C GLN A 158 -9.75 -0.04 -2.55
N VAL A 159 -11.07 -0.09 -2.71
CA VAL A 159 -11.76 -1.22 -3.32
C VAL A 159 -12.19 -0.79 -4.72
N PHE A 160 -11.94 -1.64 -5.71
CA PHE A 160 -12.39 -1.41 -7.08
C PHE A 160 -12.97 -2.68 -7.67
N PHE A 161 -13.76 -2.50 -8.71
CA PHE A 161 -14.43 -3.57 -9.44
C PHE A 161 -14.05 -3.46 -10.90
N ILE A 162 -13.91 -4.61 -11.56
CA ILE A 162 -13.72 -4.65 -13.00
C ILE A 162 -15.11 -4.78 -13.63
N ASN A 163 -15.64 -3.68 -14.14
CA ASN A 163 -16.91 -3.68 -14.86
C ASN A 163 -16.67 -3.28 -16.33
N PHE A 164 -16.97 -4.20 -17.25
CA PHE A 164 -17.01 -3.88 -18.67
C PHE A 164 -18.42 -3.46 -19.03
N SER A 165 -18.68 -2.16 -19.02
CA SER A 165 -19.80 -1.62 -19.79
C SER A 165 -19.43 -1.71 -21.27
N ILE A 166 -19.81 -2.81 -21.92
CA ILE A 166 -19.83 -2.91 -23.38
C ILE A 166 -21.12 -2.28 -23.88
#